data_AF-B1FSA0-F1
#
_entry.id   AF-B1FSA0-F1
#
_cell.length_a   1.000
_cell.length_b   1.000
_cell.length_c   1.000
_cell.angle_alpha   90.00
_cell.angle_beta   90.00
_cell.angle_gamma   90.00
#
_symmetry.space_group_name_H-M   'P 1'
#
loop_
_entity.id
_entity.type
_entity.pdbx_description
1 polymer ?
#
loop_
_entity_poly.entity_id
_entity_poly.type
_entity_poly.pdbx_seq_one_letter_code
_entity_poly.pdbx_strand_id
1 'polypeptide(L)' 'MRGAEVSPDEAILSALRRELSWTHLKTLMYAEDPLKRDCYIELCRVERWSSRQLQERTQSMLFERSALSR' A
#
# COMPACT_ATOMS: atom_id res chain seq x y z
N MET A 1 3.08 24.28 24.22
CA MET A 1 3.19 23.84 22.82
C MET A 1 2.48 22.51 22.71
N ARG A 2 1.27 22.51 22.12
CA ARG A 2 0.47 21.29 21.92
C ARG A 2 1.06 20.48 20.77
N GLY A 3 0.92 19.16 20.92
CA GLY A 3 1.62 18.13 20.18
C GLY A 3 1.60 18.29 18.66
N ALA A 4 2.71 17.88 18.06
CA ALA A 4 2.72 17.49 16.67
C ALA A 4 1.60 16.47 16.46
N GLU A 5 0.57 16.88 15.72
CA GLU A 5 -0.37 15.96 15.11
C GLU A 5 0.47 15.11 14.16
N VAL A 6 0.95 13.97 14.66
CA VAL A 6 1.57 12.95 13.83
C VAL A 6 0.44 12.47 12.92
N SER A 7 0.42 13.00 11.69
CA SER A 7 -0.43 12.48 10.64
C SER A 7 -0.26 10.96 10.63
N PRO A 8 -1.34 10.18 10.80
CA PRO A 8 -1.23 8.72 10.93
C PRO A 8 -0.48 8.06 9.76
N ASP A 9 -0.45 8.71 8.59
CA ASP A 9 0.32 8.29 7.43
C ASP A 9 1.85 8.24 7.66
N GLU A 10 2.43 9.15 8.45
CA GLU A 10 3.89 9.27 8.53
C GLU A 10 4.52 8.12 9.34
N ALA A 11 3.83 7.68 10.40
CA ALA A 11 4.22 6.50 11.17
C ALA A 11 4.08 5.21 10.35
N ILE A 12 3.00 5.09 9.57
CA ILE A 12 2.77 3.95 8.67
C ILE A 12 3.84 3.93 7.58
N LEU A 13 4.12 5.06 6.93
CA LEU A 13 5.17 5.18 5.93
C LEU A 13 6.56 4.85 6.49
N SER A 14 6.86 5.28 7.73
CA SER A 14 8.12 4.95 8.41
C SER A 14 8.28 3.46 8.65
N ALA A 15 7.22 2.78 9.10
CA ALA A 15 7.21 1.31 9.27
C ALA A 15 7.38 0.59 7.93
N LEU A 16 6.63 1.00 6.91
CA LEU A 16 6.66 0.40 5.58
C LEU A 16 7.98 0.63 4.84
N ARG A 17 8.70 1.73 5.10
CA ARG A 17 9.99 2.04 4.45
C ARG A 17 11.08 1.01 4.73
N ARG A 18 10.96 0.22 5.81
CA ARG A 18 11.88 -0.89 6.12
C ARG A 18 11.62 -2.13 5.27
N GLU A 19 10.41 -2.27 4.75
CA GLU A 19 9.94 -3.47 4.03
C GLU A 19 9.72 -3.19 2.54
N LEU A 20 9.42 -1.94 2.17
CA LEU A 20 9.01 -1.51 0.84
C LEU A 20 9.92 -0.39 0.32
N SER A 21 10.28 -0.47 -0.96
CA SER A 21 11.05 0.58 -1.65
C SER A 21 10.21 1.85 -1.87
N TRP A 22 10.87 2.98 -2.13
CA TRP A 22 10.19 4.25 -2.45
C TRP A 22 9.19 4.14 -3.61
N THR A 23 9.49 3.29 -4.60
CA THR A 23 8.58 3.05 -5.73
C THR A 23 7.27 2.39 -5.29
N HIS A 24 7.32 1.43 -4.36
CA HIS A 24 6.10 0.83 -3.79
C HIS A 24 5.26 1.88 -3.08
N LEU A 25 5.89 2.65 -2.20
CA LEU A 25 5.21 3.68 -1.40
C LEU A 25 4.52 4.69 -2.31
N LYS A 26 5.22 5.16 -3.36
CA LYS A 26 4.65 6.04 -4.37
C LYS A 26 3.41 5.42 -5.04
N THR A 27 3.46 4.16 -5.46
CA THR A 27 2.30 3.48 -6.06
C THR A 27 1.13 3.38 -5.09
N LEU A 28 1.38 3.07 -3.82
CA LEU A 28 0.36 2.96 -2.78
C LEU A 28 -0.25 4.32 -2.40
N MET A 29 0.54 5.39 -2.42
CA MET A 29 0.06 6.76 -2.19
C MET A 29 -0.95 7.20 -3.27
N TYR A 30 -0.80 6.72 -4.51
CA TYR A 30 -1.75 7.00 -5.60
C TYR A 30 -2.99 6.10 -5.57
N ALA A 31 -3.07 5.10 -4.70
CA ALA A 31 -4.30 4.35 -4.49
C ALA A 31 -5.26 5.21 -3.66
N GLU A 32 -6.31 5.75 -4.27
CA GLU A 32 -7.28 6.64 -3.61
C GLU A 32 -8.13 5.92 -2.55
N ASP A 33 -8.45 4.65 -2.79
CA ASP A 33 -9.21 3.81 -1.88
C ASP A 33 -8.30 3.28 -0.75
N PRO A 34 -8.55 3.66 0.52
CA PRO A 34 -7.77 3.21 1.66
C PRO A 34 -7.85 1.70 1.89
N LEU A 35 -8.99 1.06 1.62
CA LEU A 35 -9.15 -0.39 1.76
C LEU A 35 -8.31 -1.15 0.73
N LYS A 36 -8.29 -0.64 -0.51
CA LYS A 36 -7.43 -1.17 -1.58
C LYS A 36 -5.96 -0.99 -1.23
N ARG A 37 -5.59 0.16 -0.66
CA ARG A 37 -4.22 0.46 -0.22
C ARG A 37 -3.76 -0.51 0.86
N ASP A 38 -4.56 -0.72 1.90
CA ASP A 38 -4.25 -1.63 3.00
C ASP A 38 -4.11 -3.08 2.52
N CYS A 39 -4.99 -3.50 1.61
CA CYS A 39 -4.90 -4.83 0.99
C CYS A 39 -3.57 -5.03 0.25
N TYR A 40 -3.16 -4.07 -0.59
CA TYR A 40 -1.89 -4.17 -1.30
C TYR A 40 -0.67 -4.05 -0.40
N ILE A 41 -0.74 -3.25 0.67
CA ILE A 41 0.31 -3.19 1.68
C ILE A 41 0.54 -4.59 2.26
N GLU A 42 -0.51 -5.24 2.74
CA GLU A 42 -0.40 -6.58 3.35
C GLU A 42 0.10 -7.63 2.34
N LEU A 43 -0.41 -7.60 1.11
CA LEU A 43 0.06 -8.52 0.06
C LEU A 43 1.52 -8.30 -0.30
N CYS A 44 1.98 -7.05 -0.40
CA CYS A 44 3.39 -6.74 -0.63
C CYS A 44 4.28 -7.28 0.49
N ARG A 45 3.84 -7.20 1.76
CA ARG A 45 4.60 -7.68 2.92
C ARG A 45 4.64 -9.20 2.99
N VAL A 46 3.49 -9.86 2.85
CA VAL A 46 3.36 -11.32 2.97
C VAL A 46 3.97 -12.04 1.77
N GLU A 47 3.66 -11.59 0.55
CA GLU A 47 4.12 -12.26 -0.68
C GLU A 47 5.42 -11.70 -1.24
N ARG A 48 6.01 -10.69 -0.59
CA ARG A 48 7.28 -10.04 -0.99
C ARG A 48 7.25 -9.58 -2.46
N TRP A 49 6.15 -8.98 -2.87
CA TRP A 49 6.04 -8.45 -4.22
C TRP A 49 7.09 -7.38 -4.48
N SER A 50 7.68 -7.43 -5.67
CA SER A 50 8.46 -6.32 -6.22
C SER A 50 7.55 -5.17 -6.63
N SER A 51 8.13 -3.98 -6.82
CA SER A 51 7.35 -2.79 -7.22
C SER A 51 6.69 -2.99 -8.57
N ARG A 52 7.31 -3.81 -9.43
CA ARG A 52 6.75 -4.22 -10.71
C ARG A 52 5.50 -5.09 -10.52
N GLN A 53 5.57 -6.10 -9.65
CA GLN A 53 4.42 -6.95 -9.35
C GLN A 53 3.27 -6.14 -8.75
N LEU A 54 3.54 -5.25 -7.79
CA LEU A 54 2.52 -4.34 -7.25
C LEU A 54 1.83 -3.55 -8.37
N GLN A 55 2.60 -3.00 -9.32
CA GLN A 55 2.05 -2.22 -10.42
C GLN A 55 1.19 -3.08 -11.36
N GLU A 56 1.65 -4.28 -11.73
CA GLU A 56 0.89 -5.23 -12.55
C GLU A 56 -0.42 -5.68 -11.86
N ARG A 57 -0.39 -5.91 -10.53
CA ARG A 57 -1.58 -6.28 -9.73
C ARG A 57 -2.56 -5.12 -9.55
N THR A 58 -2.05 -3.90 -9.46
CA THR A 58 -2.87 -2.68 -9.43
C THR A 58 -3.56 -2.46 -10.78
N GLN A 59 -2.84 -2.62 -11.88
CA GLN A 59 -3.36 -2.49 -13.25
C GLN A 59 -4.37 -3.58 -13.61
N SER A 60 -4.17 -4.81 -13.13
CA SER A 60 -5.08 -5.95 -13.38
C SER A 60 -6.32 -5.96 -12.48
N MET A 61 -6.53 -4.90 -11.69
CA MET A 61 -7.69 -4.77 -10.78
C MET A 61 -7.84 -5.99 -9.86
N LEU A 62 -6.72 -6.51 -9.34
CA LEU A 62 -6.73 -7.71 -8.51
C LEU A 62 -7.68 -7.56 -7.31
N PHE A 63 -7.68 -6.39 -6.69
CA PHE A 63 -8.51 -6.09 -5.53
C PHE A 63 -10.00 -6.17 -5.89
N GLU A 64 -10.41 -5.48 -6.95
CA GLU A 64 -11.80 -5.47 -7.42
C GLU A 64 -12.27 -6.86 -7.82
N ARG A 65 -11.43 -7.64 -8.51
CA ARG A 65 -11.74 -9.03 -8.87
C ARG A 65 -11.90 -9.94 -7.66
N SER A 66 -11.11 -9.72 -6.61
CA SER A 66 -11.20 -10.50 -5.37
C SER A 66 -12.41 -10.10 -4.54
N ALA A 67 -12.79 -8.83 -4.56
CA ALA A 67 -13.99 -8.30 -3.90
C ALA A 67 -15.28 -8.79 -4.57
N LEU A 68 -15.30 -8.91 -5.91
CA LEU A 68 -16.44 -9.41 -6.68
C LEU A 68 -16.63 -10.93 -6.62
N SER A 69 -15.63 -11.68 -6.15
CA SER A 69 -15.69 -13.14 -6.05
C SER A 69 -16.31 -13.65 -4.74
N ARG A 70 -16.93 -12.76 -3.94
CA ARG A 70 -17.59 -13.10 -2.67
C ARG A 70 -19.09 -12.85 -2.74
#